data_AF-A0A1H9QV43-F1
#
_entry.id   AF-A0A1H9QV43-F1
#
_cell.length_a   1.000
_cell.length_b   1.000
_cell.length_c   1.000
_cell.angle_alpha   90.00
_cell.angle_beta   90.00
_cell.angle_gamma   90.00
#
_symmetry.space_group_name_H-M   'P 1'
#
loop_
_entity.id
_entity.type
_entity.pdbx_description
1 polymer ?
#
loop_
_entity_poly.entity_id
_entity_poly.type
_entity_poly.pdbx_seq_one_letter_code
_entity_poly.pdbx_strand_id
1 'polypeptide(L)' 'MISVGIDVSKGKSTVCILKPYGEIVCSPFEMQHV' A
#
# COMPACT_ATOMS: atom_id res chain seq x y z
N MET A 1 -11.47 3.63 10.79
CA MET A 1 -11.11 4.18 9.47
C MET A 1 -9.85 3.46 8.99
N ILE A 2 -9.83 2.96 7.77
CA ILE A 2 -8.62 2.35 7.17
C ILE A 2 -8.10 3.31 6.12
N SER A 3 -6.79 3.54 6.12
CA SER A 3 -6.10 4.35 5.12
C SER A 3 -5.30 3.43 4.20
N VAL A 4 -5.45 3.63 2.89
CA VAL A 4 -4.72 2.89 1.86
C VAL A 4 -3.85 3.88 1.09
N GLY A 5 -2.54 3.67 1.11
CA GLY A 5 -1.59 4.41 0.30
C GLY A 5 -1.15 3.57 -0.88
N ILE A 6 -1.18 4.15 -2.08
CA ILE A 6 -0.70 3.51 -3.30
C ILE A 6 0.28 4.47 -3.96
N ASP A 7 1.54 4.04 -4.05
CA ASP A 7 2.56 4.71 -4.83
C ASP A 7 2.72 4.01 -6.18
N VAL A 8 2.53 4.74 -7.27
CA VAL A 8 2.42 4.19 -8.63
C VAL A 8 3.66 4.55 -9.43
N SER A 9 4.36 3.52 -9.93
CA SER A 9 5.51 3.65 -10.82
C SER A 9 5.29 2.85 -12.11
N LYS A 10 6.12 3.05 -13.15
CA LYS A 10 5.99 2.26 -14.38
C LYS A 10 6.30 0.78 -14.08
N GLY A 11 5.34 -0.10 -14.36
CA GLY A 11 5.50 -1.55 -14.25
C GLY A 11 5.11 -2.14 -12.90
N LYS A 12 5.06 -1.35 -11.82
CA LYS A 12 4.59 -1.80 -10.51
C LYS A 12 4.08 -0.66 -9.62
N SER A 13 3.24 -1.01 -8.65
CA SER A 13 2.81 -0.12 -7.57
C SER A 13 3.19 -0.70 -6.21
N THR A 14 3.49 0.16 -5.24
CA THR A 14 3.67 -0.21 -3.84
C THR A 14 2.40 0.13 -3.06
N VAL A 15 1.86 -0.83 -2.33
CA VAL A 15 0.63 -0.67 -1.54
C VAL A 15 0.96 -0.74 -0.06
N CYS A 16 0.40 0.18 0.74
CA CYS A 16 0.42 0.13 2.20
C CYS A 16 -1.00 0.26 2.78
N ILE A 17 -1.27 -0.48 3.85
CA ILE A 17 -2.59 -0.48 4.52
C ILE A 17 -2.41 -0.24 6.00
N LEU A 18 -2.97 0.86 6.48
CA LEU A 18 -2.78 1.36 7.83
C LEU A 18 -4.13 1.60 8.51
N LYS A 19 -4.19 1.33 9.80
CA LYS A 19 -5.22 1.83 10.72
C LYS A 19 -4.78 3.20 11.28
N PRO A 20 -5.67 3.90 12.00
CA PRO A 20 -5.31 5.16 12.65
C PRO A 20 -4.11 4.95 13.57
N TYR A 21 -3.31 6.01 13.77
CA TYR A 21 -2.10 5.98 14.59
C TYR A 21 -0.97 5.07 14.05
N GLY A 22 -1.08 4.60 12.80
CA GLY A 22 0.02 3.93 12.12
C GLY A 22 0.12 2.42 12.36
N GLU A 23 -0.90 1.78 12.93
CA GLU A 23 -0.95 0.31 13.02
C GLU A 23 -0.98 -0.28 11.60
N ILE A 24 0.00 -1.11 11.29
CA ILE A 24 0.14 -1.78 10.00
C ILE A 24 -0.83 -2.96 9.94
N VAL A 25 -1.78 -2.91 9.01
CA VAL A 25 -2.72 -4.01 8.77
C VAL A 25 -2.06 -5.10 7.94
N CYS A 26 -1.24 -4.70 6.97
CA CYS A 26 -0.46 -5.58 6.12
C CYS A 26 0.87 -4.91 5.81
N SER A 27 1.97 -5.66 5.87
CA SER A 27 3.27 -5.18 5.44
C SER A 27 3.18 -4.66 4.00
N PRO A 28 3.84 -3.54 3.66
CA PRO A 28 3.80 -3.01 2.31
C PRO A 28 4.21 -4.06 1.27
N PHE A 29 3.51 -4.10 0.14
CA PHE A 29 3.75 -5.09 -0.91
C PHE A 29 3.66 -4.47 -2.31
N GLU A 30 4.28 -5.15 -3.27
CA GLU A 30 4.30 -4.74 -4.66
C GLU A 30 3.19 -5.42 -5.46
N MET A 31 2.56 -4.67 -6.36
CA MET A 31 1.68 -5.17 -7.41
C MET A 31 2.28 -4.87 -8.77
N GLN A 32 2.49 -5.91 -9.58
CA GLN A 32 2.95 -5.78 -10.96
C GLN A 32 1.82 -5.28 -11.87
N HIS A 33 2.13 -4.42 -12.83
CA HIS A 33 1.20 -3.96 -13.85
C HIS A 33 1.14 -4.98 -15.00
N VAL A 34 -0.03 -5.15 -15.62
CA VAL A 34 -0.25 -6.06 -16.75
C VAL A 34 -0.07 -5.35 -18.07
#